data_AF-A0A164LJZ1-F1
#
_entry.id   AF-A0A164LJZ1-F1
#
_cell.length_a   1.000
_cell.length_b   1.000
_cell.length_c   1.000
_cell.angle_alpha   90.00
_cell.angle_beta   90.00
_cell.angle_gamma   90.00
#
_symmetry.space_group_name_H-M   'P 1'
#
loop_
_entity.id
_entity.type
_entity.pdbx_description
1 polymer ?
#
loop_
_entity_poly.entity_id
_entity_poly.type
_entity_poly.pdbx_seq_one_letter_code
_entity_poly.pdbx_strand_id
1 'polypeptide(L)'
;MVTSTDGVSAAGSVKDAPDPAPNTLERDVQTLEKAIYEVKRVIVGQDRLVERLLVGVLARGHVLLEGVPGIAKTLAVETFAKVVGGSFSRVQFTPDLVPTDLVGTRIYRQGREEFDTELGPVVANFVLADEINRAPAKVQSALLEVMAERHVSIGGKTYPMPDPFLVMATQNPIESEGVYPLPEAQRDRFLFKVVVDYPSVEEEREIIYRMGVTPPEPKQVLEPAELIRLQQLAATTFVHHALVDYVVRVIAATRKPAEFGLDDVAGWVAYGASPRASLGIIAAARAVALIRGRDYVVPQDVVEVVPDVLRHRLVLSYDALADEVSPDDVIRRVLQTVGLPQVAAQANAPGAGAPGPAPMPAPGQQGVAPQGAPVPNGQGAAAQPRQ
;
A
#
# COMPACT_ATOMS: atom_id res chain seq x y z
N MET A 1 -8.82 -58.83 -16.08
CA MET A 1 -9.46 -58.50 -17.37
C MET A 1 -10.38 -57.32 -17.14
N VAL A 2 -9.87 -56.12 -17.45
CA VAL A 2 -10.38 -55.18 -18.49
C VAL A 2 -11.43 -54.23 -17.88
N THR A 3 -11.04 -53.10 -17.26
CA THR A 3 -10.77 -51.75 -17.83
C THR A 3 -11.93 -51.11 -18.59
N SER A 4 -12.36 -49.92 -18.14
CA SER A 4 -12.79 -48.69 -18.89
C SER A 4 -13.55 -47.83 -17.86
N THR A 5 -13.19 -46.63 -17.37
CA THR A 5 -12.65 -45.36 -17.91
C THR A 5 -13.42 -44.81 -19.12
N ASP A 6 -14.37 -43.91 -18.82
CA ASP A 6 -14.80 -42.76 -19.62
C ASP A 6 -15.31 -41.72 -18.58
N GLY A 7 -14.89 -40.46 -18.51
CA GLY A 7 -14.39 -39.58 -19.55
C GLY A 7 -15.32 -38.37 -19.70
N VAL A 8 -15.62 -37.65 -18.61
CA VAL A 8 -16.46 -36.43 -18.66
C VAL A 8 -15.58 -35.24 -19.01
N SER A 9 -15.55 -34.91 -20.29
CA SER A 9 -15.08 -33.62 -20.81
C SER A 9 -16.26 -32.64 -20.85
N ALA A 10 -16.20 -31.61 -20.02
CA ALA A 10 -17.06 -30.43 -20.15
C ALA A 10 -16.16 -29.19 -20.09
N ALA A 11 -15.65 -28.79 -21.25
CA ALA A 11 -15.04 -27.50 -21.47
C ALA A 11 -16.13 -26.42 -21.34
N GLY A 12 -16.28 -25.87 -20.13
CA GLY A 12 -17.06 -24.66 -19.88
C GLY A 12 -16.28 -23.45 -20.35
N SER A 13 -16.68 -22.91 -21.50
CA SER A 13 -16.25 -21.62 -22.02
C SER A 13 -16.36 -20.53 -20.94
N VAL A 14 -15.23 -19.95 -20.57
CA VAL A 14 -15.15 -18.73 -19.76
C VAL A 14 -15.86 -17.63 -20.55
N LYS A 15 -17.05 -17.22 -20.08
CA LYS A 15 -17.74 -16.04 -20.61
C LYS A 15 -16.92 -14.81 -20.21
N ASP A 16 -16.51 -14.06 -21.21
CA ASP A 16 -15.91 -12.73 -21.09
C ASP A 16 -16.69 -11.88 -20.09
N ALA A 17 -15.98 -11.35 -19.09
CA ALA A 17 -16.50 -10.27 -18.26
C ALA A 17 -16.68 -9.04 -19.16
N PRO A 18 -17.83 -8.33 -19.09
CA PRO A 18 -18.03 -7.14 -19.91
C PRO A 18 -17.01 -6.07 -19.51
N ASP A 19 -16.30 -5.52 -20.51
CA ASP A 19 -15.44 -4.35 -20.34
C ASP A 19 -16.23 -3.24 -19.62
N PRO A 20 -15.65 -2.60 -18.58
CA PRO A 20 -16.30 -1.50 -17.90
C PRO A 20 -16.53 -0.37 -18.90
N ALA A 21 -17.78 0.06 -19.04
CA ALA A 21 -18.15 1.13 -19.97
C ALA A 21 -17.27 2.38 -19.73
N PRO A 22 -16.84 3.11 -20.78
CA PRO A 22 -15.85 4.19 -20.70
C PRO A 22 -16.16 5.34 -19.73
N ASN A 23 -17.38 5.38 -19.16
CA ASN A 23 -17.81 6.39 -18.18
C ASN A 23 -17.81 5.89 -16.71
N THR A 24 -17.31 4.69 -16.40
CA THR A 24 -17.31 4.18 -15.02
C THR A 24 -16.15 4.70 -14.20
N LEU A 25 -14.91 4.69 -14.73
CA LEU A 25 -13.74 5.14 -13.99
C LEU A 25 -13.83 6.63 -13.59
N GLU A 26 -14.29 7.49 -14.50
CA GLU A 26 -14.47 8.92 -14.19
C GLU A 26 -15.47 9.15 -13.05
N ARG A 27 -16.57 8.38 -13.01
CA ARG A 27 -17.56 8.46 -11.92
C ARG A 27 -16.99 7.97 -10.60
N ASP A 28 -16.18 6.92 -10.64
CA ASP A 28 -15.53 6.34 -9.47
C ASP A 28 -14.56 7.35 -8.86
N VAL A 29 -13.75 7.99 -9.70
CA VAL A 29 -12.80 9.05 -9.31
C VAL A 29 -13.54 10.24 -8.73
N GLN A 30 -14.60 10.74 -9.39
CA GLN A 30 -15.42 11.83 -8.86
C GLN A 30 -16.03 11.49 -7.49
N THR A 31 -16.34 10.23 -7.24
CA THR A 31 -16.89 9.78 -5.95
C THR A 31 -15.80 9.77 -4.88
N LEU A 32 -14.60 9.28 -5.20
CA LEU A 32 -13.43 9.33 -4.32
C LEU A 32 -13.01 10.78 -4.00
N GLU A 33 -13.01 11.67 -5.00
CA GLU A 33 -12.72 13.10 -4.82
C GLU A 33 -13.75 13.77 -3.91
N LYS A 34 -15.05 13.47 -4.08
CA LYS A 34 -16.11 13.94 -3.18
C LYS A 34 -15.90 13.45 -1.75
N ALA A 35 -15.51 12.19 -1.57
CA ALA A 35 -15.23 11.64 -0.24
C ALA A 35 -14.03 12.36 0.41
N ILE A 36 -12.92 12.54 -0.31
CA ILE A 36 -11.77 13.31 0.18
C ILE A 36 -12.19 14.73 0.55
N TYR A 37 -12.94 15.40 -0.32
CA TYR A 37 -13.41 16.76 -0.08
C TYR A 37 -14.27 16.85 1.18
N GLU A 38 -15.20 15.92 1.39
CA GLU A 38 -16.06 15.91 2.57
C GLU A 38 -15.27 15.70 3.88
N VAL A 39 -14.22 14.87 3.86
CA VAL A 39 -13.32 14.73 5.01
C VAL A 39 -12.52 16.03 5.23
N LYS A 40 -11.97 16.64 4.17
CA LYS A 40 -11.21 17.90 4.23
C LYS A 40 -12.05 19.11 4.63
N ARG A 41 -13.38 19.02 4.56
CA ARG A 41 -14.27 20.05 5.12
C ARG A 41 -14.23 20.05 6.63
N VAL A 42 -14.00 18.91 7.28
CA VAL A 42 -13.90 18.81 8.74
C VAL A 42 -12.45 18.91 9.21
N ILE A 43 -11.54 18.24 8.51
CA ILE A 43 -10.13 18.16 8.88
C ILE A 43 -9.32 19.22 8.16
N VAL A 44 -8.48 19.93 8.90
CA VAL A 44 -7.62 21.01 8.39
C VAL A 44 -6.17 20.56 8.43
N GLY A 45 -5.43 20.78 7.33
CA GLY A 45 -3.98 20.62 7.29
C GLY A 45 -3.45 19.18 7.31
N GLN A 46 -4.31 18.19 7.12
CA GLN A 46 -3.93 16.77 7.19
C GLN A 46 -4.19 16.05 5.88
N ASP A 47 -3.87 16.70 4.76
CA ASP A 47 -4.13 16.17 3.42
C ASP A 47 -3.51 14.80 3.20
N ARG A 48 -2.24 14.64 3.61
CA ARG A 48 -1.53 13.36 3.52
C ARG A 48 -2.20 12.28 4.37
N LEU A 49 -2.67 12.60 5.57
CA LEU A 49 -3.37 11.63 6.41
C LEU A 49 -4.65 11.16 5.73
N VAL A 50 -5.48 12.09 5.26
CA VAL A 50 -6.76 11.79 4.60
C VAL A 50 -6.54 10.92 3.36
N GLU A 51 -5.55 11.28 2.53
CA GLU A 51 -5.19 10.47 1.36
C GLU A 51 -4.73 9.06 1.76
N ARG A 52 -3.87 8.93 2.78
CA ARG A 52 -3.38 7.62 3.24
C ARG A 52 -4.44 6.77 3.91
N LEU A 53 -5.43 7.35 4.58
CA LEU A 53 -6.60 6.63 5.08
C LEU A 53 -7.40 6.04 3.91
N LEU A 54 -7.65 6.82 2.86
CA LEU A 54 -8.35 6.35 1.68
C LEU A 54 -7.57 5.26 0.93
N VAL A 55 -6.27 5.47 0.71
CA VAL A 55 -5.38 4.48 0.10
C VAL A 55 -5.35 3.20 0.94
N GLY A 56 -5.26 3.32 2.27
CA GLY A 56 -5.27 2.18 3.19
C GLY A 56 -6.55 1.35 3.06
N VAL A 57 -7.71 2.01 2.99
CA VAL A 57 -8.99 1.33 2.74
C VAL A 57 -9.04 0.67 1.38
N LEU A 58 -8.69 1.38 0.30
CA LEU A 58 -8.73 0.83 -1.05
C LEU A 58 -7.76 -0.35 -1.22
N ALA A 59 -6.61 -0.30 -0.57
CA ALA A 59 -5.62 -1.37 -0.52
C ALA A 59 -5.94 -2.47 0.52
N ARG A 60 -7.07 -2.38 1.23
CA ARG A 60 -7.51 -3.32 2.28
C ARG A 60 -6.48 -3.52 3.41
N GLY A 61 -5.70 -2.49 3.71
CA GLY A 61 -4.58 -2.54 4.63
C GLY A 61 -4.75 -1.63 5.84
N HIS A 62 -4.49 -2.16 7.03
CA HIS A 62 -4.57 -1.42 8.29
C HIS A 62 -3.56 -0.29 8.38
N VAL A 63 -3.90 0.77 9.11
CA VAL A 63 -3.09 2.00 9.20
C VAL A 63 -2.67 2.25 10.65
N LEU A 64 -1.38 2.50 10.85
CA LEU A 64 -0.80 2.92 12.13
C LEU A 64 -0.52 4.42 12.05
N LEU A 65 -1.08 5.20 12.97
CA LEU A 65 -0.98 6.65 13.05
C LEU A 65 -0.08 7.05 14.20
N GLU A 66 1.12 7.52 13.91
CA GLU A 66 2.04 8.04 14.91
C GLU A 66 1.98 9.55 14.91
N GLY A 67 1.91 10.15 16.10
CA GLY A 67 1.96 11.59 16.23
C GLY A 67 1.66 12.03 17.66
N VAL A 68 1.94 13.29 17.94
CA VAL A 68 1.70 13.88 19.26
C VAL A 68 0.20 13.92 19.62
N PRO A 69 -0.15 13.96 20.91
CA PRO A 69 -1.53 14.14 21.34
C PRO A 69 -2.11 15.47 20.84
N GLY A 70 -3.43 15.51 20.63
CA GLY A 70 -4.14 16.76 20.32
C GLY A 70 -4.19 17.15 18.84
N ILE A 71 -3.53 16.43 17.93
CA ILE A 71 -3.56 16.73 16.48
C ILE A 71 -4.78 16.13 15.75
N ALA A 72 -5.93 15.99 16.41
CA ALA A 72 -7.19 15.55 15.79
C ALA A 72 -7.17 14.19 15.03
N LYS A 73 -6.22 13.28 15.29
CA LYS A 73 -6.15 11.93 14.67
C LYS A 73 -7.46 11.16 14.80
N THR A 74 -8.01 11.14 16.02
CA THR A 74 -9.28 10.49 16.34
C THR A 74 -10.43 11.09 15.52
N LEU A 75 -10.48 12.42 15.42
CA LEU A 75 -11.50 13.13 14.64
C LEU A 75 -11.35 12.84 13.14
N ALA A 76 -10.13 12.76 12.61
CA ALA A 76 -9.88 12.43 11.21
C ALA A 76 -10.39 11.03 10.86
N VAL A 77 -10.09 10.04 11.71
CA VAL A 77 -10.56 8.67 11.52
C VAL A 77 -12.08 8.55 11.65
N GLU A 78 -12.68 9.18 12.65
CA GLU A 78 -14.14 9.17 12.84
C GLU A 78 -14.86 9.85 11.67
N THR A 79 -14.36 11.01 11.23
CA THR A 79 -14.88 11.74 10.07
C THR A 79 -14.79 10.87 8.82
N PHE A 80 -13.63 10.27 8.59
CA PHE A 80 -13.40 9.39 7.45
C PHE A 80 -14.39 8.20 7.46
N ALA A 81 -14.57 7.52 8.59
CA ALA A 81 -15.52 6.41 8.73
C ALA A 81 -16.96 6.83 8.43
N LYS A 82 -17.39 8.02 8.87
CA LYS A 82 -18.71 8.59 8.54
C LYS A 82 -18.87 8.87 7.05
N VAL A 83 -17.84 9.40 6.40
CA VAL A 83 -17.87 9.71 4.96
C VAL A 83 -17.93 8.44 4.10
N VAL A 84 -17.16 7.41 4.45
CA VAL A 84 -17.08 6.18 3.66
C VAL A 84 -18.23 5.20 3.92
N GLY A 85 -18.96 5.37 5.03
CA GLY A 85 -20.09 4.55 5.42
C GLY A 85 -19.68 3.20 6.03
N GLY A 86 -20.49 2.71 6.98
CA GLY A 86 -20.23 1.47 7.71
C GLY A 86 -20.31 1.66 9.22
N SER A 87 -20.19 0.56 9.96
CA SER A 87 -20.11 0.59 11.42
C SER A 87 -18.75 1.11 11.89
N PHE A 88 -18.76 1.99 12.87
CA PHE A 88 -17.56 2.55 13.49
C PHE A 88 -17.52 2.17 14.97
N SER A 89 -16.34 1.81 15.44
CA SER A 89 -16.09 1.51 16.83
C SER A 89 -14.76 2.10 17.27
N ARG A 90 -14.75 2.73 18.44
CA ARG A 90 -13.55 3.30 19.05
C ARG A 90 -13.22 2.51 20.32
N VAL A 91 -11.98 2.06 20.41
CA VAL A 91 -11.43 1.37 21.57
C VAL A 91 -10.23 2.16 22.06
N GLN A 92 -10.31 2.65 23.28
CA GLN A 92 -9.18 3.26 23.97
C GLN A 92 -8.35 2.14 24.60
N PHE A 93 -7.06 2.06 24.26
CA PHE A 93 -6.17 1.08 24.85
C PHE A 93 -5.64 1.63 26.17
N THR A 94 -5.82 0.85 27.23
CA THR A 94 -5.42 1.18 28.60
C THR A 94 -4.69 0.01 29.24
N PRO A 95 -3.89 0.23 30.31
CA PRO A 95 -3.11 -0.84 30.96
C PRO A 95 -3.97 -1.96 31.57
N ASP A 96 -5.22 -1.66 31.91
CA ASP A 96 -6.20 -2.56 32.53
C ASP A 96 -7.07 -3.32 31.52
N LEU A 97 -7.01 -2.96 30.24
CA LEU A 97 -7.79 -3.60 29.18
C LEU A 97 -7.41 -5.09 29.08
N VAL A 98 -8.41 -5.97 28.96
CA VAL A 98 -8.19 -7.41 28.73
C VAL A 98 -8.65 -7.85 27.34
N PRO A 99 -8.11 -8.96 26.77
CA PRO A 99 -8.49 -9.41 25.43
C PRO A 99 -9.99 -9.64 25.22
N THR A 100 -10.72 -10.04 26.27
CA THR A 100 -12.17 -10.26 26.22
C THR A 100 -12.95 -8.96 26.06
N ASP A 101 -12.43 -7.83 26.52
CA ASP A 101 -13.06 -6.51 26.33
C ASP A 101 -12.99 -6.08 24.87
N LEU A 102 -12.02 -6.62 24.12
CA LEU A 102 -11.80 -6.32 22.72
C LEU A 102 -12.59 -7.28 21.82
N VAL A 103 -12.46 -8.59 22.08
CA VAL A 103 -13.01 -9.66 21.24
C VAL A 103 -14.49 -9.90 21.53
N GLY A 104 -14.90 -9.77 22.79
CA GLY A 104 -16.22 -10.14 23.29
C GLY A 104 -16.16 -11.31 24.27
N THR A 105 -17.29 -11.56 24.93
CA THR A 105 -17.41 -12.57 25.99
C THR A 105 -18.77 -13.28 25.96
N ARG A 106 -18.89 -14.36 26.72
CA ARG A 106 -20.19 -15.02 26.96
C ARG A 106 -20.78 -14.51 28.26
N ILE A 107 -22.00 -14.02 28.18
CA ILE A 107 -22.77 -13.53 29.33
C ILE A 107 -23.89 -14.50 29.64
N TYR A 108 -24.07 -14.83 30.91
CA TYR A 108 -25.20 -15.64 31.36
C TYR A 108 -26.43 -14.75 31.55
N ARG A 109 -27.48 -14.96 30.75
CA ARG A 109 -28.73 -14.21 30.87
C ARG A 109 -29.70 -14.97 31.77
N GLN A 110 -29.78 -14.56 33.04
CA GLN A 110 -30.61 -15.20 34.07
C GLN A 110 -32.09 -15.36 33.65
N GLY A 111 -32.65 -14.40 32.90
CA GLY A 111 -34.05 -14.46 32.45
C GLY A 111 -34.36 -15.53 31.39
N ARG A 112 -33.34 -16.13 30.75
CA ARG A 112 -33.48 -17.18 29.73
C ARG A 112 -32.72 -18.46 30.06
N GLU A 113 -32.02 -18.48 31.20
CA GLU A 113 -31.11 -19.57 31.61
C GLU A 113 -30.11 -20.00 30.50
N GLU A 114 -29.70 -19.04 29.67
CA GLU A 114 -28.82 -19.29 28.51
C GLU A 114 -27.55 -18.42 28.55
N PHE A 115 -26.47 -18.95 27.97
CA PHE A 115 -25.24 -18.20 27.74
C PHE A 115 -25.27 -17.55 26.35
N ASP A 116 -25.49 -16.24 26.32
CA ASP A 116 -25.47 -15.42 25.12
C ASP A 116 -24.05 -14.90 24.82
N THR A 117 -23.75 -14.61 23.56
CA THR A 117 -22.45 -14.04 23.18
C THR A 117 -22.60 -12.55 22.94
N GLU A 118 -21.84 -11.76 23.70
CA GLU A 118 -21.72 -10.32 23.48
C GLU A 118 -20.44 -10.08 22.68
N LEU A 119 -20.61 -9.60 21.45
CA LEU A 119 -19.49 -9.30 20.55
C LEU A 119 -18.77 -8.04 21.02
N GLY A 120 -17.44 -8.10 21.01
CA GLY A 120 -16.62 -6.98 21.40
C GLY A 120 -16.60 -5.85 20.36
N PRO A 121 -16.05 -4.69 20.73
CA PRO A 121 -16.01 -3.51 19.89
C PRO A 121 -15.18 -3.68 18.60
N VAL A 122 -14.38 -4.73 18.45
CA VAL A 122 -13.68 -5.00 17.17
C VAL A 122 -14.59 -5.45 16.04
N VAL A 123 -15.83 -5.87 16.34
CA VAL A 123 -16.78 -6.30 15.32
C VAL A 123 -17.47 -5.09 14.70
N ALA A 124 -16.71 -4.31 13.95
CA ALA A 124 -17.16 -3.13 13.20
C ALA A 124 -16.37 -3.00 11.90
N ASN A 125 -16.89 -2.24 10.91
CA ASN A 125 -16.19 -2.00 9.65
C ASN A 125 -14.90 -1.19 9.88
N PHE A 126 -14.98 -0.17 10.73
CA PHE A 126 -13.85 0.69 11.09
C PHE A 126 -13.62 0.64 12.59
N VAL A 127 -12.44 0.16 12.98
CA VAL A 127 -12.03 0.09 14.38
C VAL A 127 -10.90 1.09 14.61
N LEU A 128 -11.13 2.10 15.44
CA LEU A 128 -10.10 3.00 15.93
C LEU A 128 -9.53 2.43 17.23
N ALA A 129 -8.29 1.96 17.20
CA ALA A 129 -7.53 1.52 18.37
C ALA A 129 -6.63 2.66 18.87
N ASP A 130 -7.14 3.48 19.77
CA ASP A 130 -6.43 4.66 20.27
C ASP A 130 -5.36 4.25 21.29
N GLU A 131 -4.15 4.77 21.15
CA GLU A 131 -2.99 4.55 22.04
C GLU A 131 -2.65 3.07 22.23
N ILE A 132 -2.54 2.31 21.12
CA ILE A 132 -2.31 0.86 21.12
C ILE A 132 -1.09 0.45 21.96
N ASN A 133 -0.10 1.34 22.10
CA ASN A 133 1.09 1.15 22.91
C ASN A 133 0.85 1.22 24.43
N ARG A 134 -0.35 1.57 24.92
CA ARG A 134 -0.66 1.61 26.37
C ARG A 134 -1.23 0.30 26.93
N ALA A 135 -1.70 -0.61 26.07
CA ALA A 135 -2.22 -1.90 26.53
C ALA A 135 -1.11 -2.97 26.60
N PRO A 136 -1.27 -3.99 27.47
CA PRO A 136 -0.35 -5.12 27.52
C PRO A 136 -0.25 -5.89 26.19
N ALA A 137 0.89 -6.53 25.96
CA ALA A 137 1.17 -7.29 24.73
C ALA A 137 0.12 -8.37 24.39
N LYS A 138 -0.58 -8.93 25.38
CA LYS A 138 -1.67 -9.90 25.16
C LYS A 138 -2.88 -9.28 24.45
N VAL A 139 -3.22 -8.04 24.79
CA VAL A 139 -4.35 -7.30 24.19
C VAL A 139 -3.99 -6.83 22.79
N GLN A 140 -2.76 -6.34 22.61
CA GLN A 140 -2.21 -6.02 21.30
C GLN A 140 -2.25 -7.25 20.37
N SER A 141 -1.82 -8.41 20.88
CA SER A 141 -1.84 -9.67 20.13
C SER A 141 -3.25 -10.08 19.72
N ALA A 142 -4.25 -9.91 20.61
CA ALA A 142 -5.64 -10.20 20.31
C ALA A 142 -6.18 -9.32 19.15
N LEU A 143 -5.89 -8.02 19.15
CA LEU A 143 -6.26 -7.13 18.04
C LEU A 143 -5.63 -7.60 16.72
N LEU A 144 -4.35 -7.96 16.76
CA LEU A 144 -3.57 -8.33 15.58
C LEU A 144 -3.95 -9.70 15.02
N GLU A 145 -4.44 -10.60 15.87
CA GLU A 145 -5.08 -11.84 15.46
C GLU A 145 -6.36 -11.54 14.67
N VAL A 146 -7.23 -10.67 15.19
CA VAL A 146 -8.45 -10.26 14.48
C VAL A 146 -8.13 -9.58 13.14
N MET A 147 -7.08 -8.76 13.09
CA MET A 147 -6.58 -8.15 11.84
C MET A 147 -6.15 -9.19 10.79
N ALA A 148 -5.49 -10.27 11.23
CA ALA A 148 -4.98 -11.30 10.33
C ALA A 148 -6.07 -12.27 9.89
N GLU A 149 -6.87 -12.77 10.83
CA GLU A 149 -7.85 -13.83 10.60
C GLU A 149 -9.21 -13.29 10.12
N ARG A 150 -9.49 -12.01 10.36
CA ARG A 150 -10.78 -11.36 10.02
C ARG A 150 -12.01 -12.07 10.59
N HIS A 151 -11.85 -12.74 11.73
CA HIS A 151 -12.95 -13.28 12.50
C HIS A 151 -12.54 -13.35 13.98
N VAL A 152 -13.53 -13.54 14.85
CA VAL A 152 -13.32 -13.84 16.27
C VAL A 152 -13.97 -15.17 16.63
N SER A 153 -13.38 -15.91 17.56
CA SER A 153 -13.91 -17.18 18.04
C SER A 153 -14.24 -17.07 19.53
N ILE A 154 -15.52 -17.17 19.89
CA ILE A 154 -16.00 -17.01 21.27
C ILE A 154 -16.83 -18.24 21.62
N GLY A 155 -16.40 -19.00 22.63
CA GLY A 155 -17.12 -20.17 23.12
C GLY A 155 -17.34 -21.28 22.09
N GLY A 156 -16.42 -21.44 21.13
CA GLY A 156 -16.50 -22.43 20.06
C GLY A 156 -17.34 -22.00 18.86
N LYS A 157 -17.87 -20.76 18.82
CA LYS A 157 -18.52 -20.18 17.65
C LYS A 157 -17.62 -19.11 17.03
N THR A 158 -17.53 -19.11 15.71
CA THR A 158 -16.75 -18.13 14.94
C THR A 158 -17.66 -17.06 14.35
N TYR A 159 -17.28 -15.80 14.52
CA TYR A 159 -18.01 -14.63 14.05
C TYR A 159 -17.10 -13.86 13.06
N PRO A 160 -17.48 -13.77 11.78
CA PRO A 160 -16.68 -13.04 10.79
C PRO A 160 -16.73 -11.53 11.04
N MET A 161 -15.66 -10.82 10.71
CA MET A 161 -15.67 -9.36 10.70
C MET A 161 -16.52 -8.83 9.53
N PRO A 162 -17.18 -7.67 9.67
CA PRO A 162 -17.89 -7.02 8.55
C PRO A 162 -16.93 -6.71 7.39
N ASP A 163 -17.42 -6.77 6.15
CA ASP A 163 -16.66 -6.34 4.97
C ASP A 163 -17.18 -4.95 4.51
N PRO A 164 -16.34 -3.93 4.32
CA PRO A 164 -14.89 -3.89 4.58
C PRO A 164 -14.54 -3.86 6.08
N PHE A 165 -13.38 -4.43 6.42
CA PHE A 165 -12.80 -4.41 7.78
C PHE A 165 -11.46 -3.68 7.80
N LEU A 166 -11.36 -2.61 8.60
CA LEU A 166 -10.15 -1.82 8.74
C LEU A 166 -9.91 -1.39 10.19
N VAL A 167 -8.76 -1.77 10.73
CA VAL A 167 -8.20 -1.21 11.96
C VAL A 167 -7.30 0.00 11.64
N MET A 168 -7.56 1.10 12.34
CA MET A 168 -6.71 2.29 12.42
C MET A 168 -6.21 2.40 13.85
N ALA A 169 -4.91 2.23 14.07
CA ALA A 169 -4.33 2.29 15.40
C ALA A 169 -3.56 3.60 15.58
N THR A 170 -3.64 4.25 16.74
CA THR A 170 -2.81 5.42 17.05
C THR A 170 -1.70 5.04 18.04
N GLN A 171 -0.56 5.70 17.90
CA GLN A 171 0.55 5.63 18.84
C GLN A 171 0.98 7.03 19.25
N ASN A 172 1.28 7.18 20.53
CA ASN A 172 1.90 8.39 21.08
C ASN A 172 3.40 8.13 21.33
N PRO A 173 4.30 8.87 20.66
CA PRO A 173 5.74 8.64 20.80
C PRO A 173 6.36 9.21 22.09
N ILE A 174 5.66 10.09 22.82
CA ILE A 174 6.24 10.89 23.92
C ILE A 174 5.92 10.32 25.32
N GLU A 175 5.02 9.34 25.43
CA GLU A 175 4.69 8.75 26.73
C GLU A 175 5.82 7.86 27.26
N SER A 176 6.36 8.20 28.43
CA SER A 176 7.45 7.47 29.09
C SER A 176 6.98 6.42 30.11
N GLU A 177 5.70 6.44 30.52
CA GLU A 177 5.15 5.56 31.56
C GLU A 177 4.08 4.63 30.98
N GLY A 178 4.17 3.34 31.31
CA GLY A 178 3.14 2.36 30.93
C GLY A 178 3.04 2.05 29.44
N VAL A 179 4.08 2.35 28.65
CA VAL A 179 4.13 2.05 27.22
C VAL A 179 4.80 0.71 26.91
N TYR A 180 4.08 -0.11 26.15
CA TYR A 180 4.51 -1.38 25.60
C TYR A 180 4.69 -1.22 24.08
N PRO A 181 5.94 -1.09 23.58
CA PRO A 181 6.17 -0.93 22.15
C PRO A 181 5.65 -2.17 21.41
N LEU A 182 5.01 -1.94 20.25
CA LEU A 182 4.60 -3.04 19.39
C LEU A 182 5.85 -3.79 18.88
N PRO A 183 5.96 -5.10 19.11
CA PRO A 183 6.99 -5.93 18.50
C PRO A 183 7.01 -5.77 16.97
N GLU A 184 8.17 -5.92 16.36
CA GLU A 184 8.36 -5.72 14.92
C GLU A 184 7.44 -6.60 14.07
N ALA A 185 7.31 -7.87 14.45
CA ALA A 185 6.39 -8.82 13.79
C ALA A 185 4.92 -8.37 13.86
N GLN A 186 4.55 -7.59 14.87
CA GLN A 186 3.22 -7.03 15.03
C GLN A 186 3.03 -5.80 14.15
N ARG A 187 4.02 -4.88 14.13
CA ARG A 187 4.03 -3.71 13.26
C ARG A 187 3.93 -4.08 11.79
N ASP A 188 4.58 -5.18 11.36
CA ASP A 188 4.58 -5.64 9.97
C ASP A 188 3.17 -5.97 9.40
N ARG A 189 2.17 -6.15 10.28
CA ARG A 189 0.76 -6.36 9.90
C ARG A 189 0.04 -5.10 9.44
N PHE A 190 0.54 -3.92 9.78
CA PHE A 190 0.01 -2.66 9.26
C PHE A 190 0.57 -2.39 7.86
N LEU A 191 -0.30 -1.95 6.94
CA LEU A 191 0.12 -1.52 5.60
C LEU A 191 0.99 -0.27 5.71
N PHE A 192 0.49 0.75 6.41
CA PHE A 192 1.15 2.04 6.59
C PHE A 192 1.46 2.32 8.05
N LYS A 193 2.59 3.00 8.27
CA LYS A 193 2.79 3.90 9.41
C LYS A 193 2.82 5.32 8.87
N VAL A 194 1.82 6.12 9.23
CA VAL A 194 1.69 7.53 8.85
C VAL A 194 2.10 8.38 10.05
N VAL A 195 3.11 9.22 9.86
CA VAL A 195 3.55 10.21 10.86
C VAL A 195 2.77 11.49 10.62
N VAL A 196 2.14 12.01 11.67
CA VAL A 196 1.35 13.24 11.65
C VAL A 196 2.03 14.26 12.57
N ASP A 197 2.47 15.36 11.97
CA ASP A 197 3.12 16.46 12.67
C ASP A 197 2.12 17.51 13.15
N TYR A 198 2.60 18.51 13.91
CA TYR A 198 1.80 19.66 14.27
C TYR A 198 1.35 20.44 13.01
N PRO A 199 0.14 21.03 13.02
CA PRO A 199 -0.30 21.90 11.94
C PRO A 199 0.62 23.11 11.82
N SER A 200 0.75 23.62 10.60
CA SER A 200 1.34 24.94 10.35
C SER A 200 0.53 26.06 11.02
N VAL A 201 1.12 27.24 11.16
CA VAL A 201 0.46 28.41 11.76
C VAL A 201 -0.82 28.79 11.01
N GLU A 202 -0.82 28.63 9.69
CA GLU A 202 -1.97 28.87 8.82
C GLU A 202 -3.07 27.84 9.05
N GLU A 203 -2.70 26.56 9.13
CA GLU A 203 -3.65 25.47 9.41
C GLU A 203 -4.23 25.58 10.81
N GLU A 204 -3.42 25.93 11.81
CA GLU A 204 -3.87 26.14 13.18
C GLU A 204 -4.87 27.30 13.27
N ARG A 205 -4.62 28.39 12.55
CA ARG A 205 -5.57 29.51 12.44
C ARG A 205 -6.89 29.07 11.81
N GLU A 206 -6.83 28.27 10.75
CA GLU A 206 -8.03 27.74 10.09
C GLU A 206 -8.79 26.76 11.01
N ILE A 207 -8.10 25.95 11.82
CA ILE A 207 -8.72 25.12 12.86
C ILE A 207 -9.52 26.00 13.83
N ILE A 208 -8.95 27.11 14.30
CA ILE A 208 -9.65 28.04 15.21
C ILE A 208 -10.92 28.59 14.56
N TYR A 209 -10.86 29.03 13.30
CA TYR A 209 -12.04 29.58 12.63
C TYR A 209 -13.13 28.53 12.38
N ARG A 210 -12.72 27.32 11.98
CA ARG A 210 -13.65 26.26 11.58
C ARG A 210 -14.27 25.53 12.76
N MET A 211 -13.49 25.30 13.82
CA MET A 211 -13.93 24.56 15.00
C MET A 211 -14.45 25.48 16.12
N GLY A 212 -14.15 26.79 16.06
CA GLY A 212 -14.45 27.73 17.14
C GLY A 212 -15.92 28.15 17.30
N VAL A 213 -16.79 27.87 16.32
CA VAL A 213 -18.22 28.25 16.40
C VAL A 213 -19.13 27.04 16.32
N THR A 214 -19.24 26.43 15.13
CA THR A 214 -20.06 25.23 14.90
C THR A 214 -19.25 24.30 14.01
N PRO A 215 -18.69 23.22 14.57
CA PRO A 215 -17.93 22.26 13.79
C PRO A 215 -18.79 21.70 12.64
N PRO A 216 -18.25 21.60 11.43
CA PRO A 216 -18.97 21.00 10.31
C PRO A 216 -19.19 19.51 10.57
N GLU A 217 -20.41 19.04 10.32
CA GLU A 217 -20.72 17.61 10.37
C GLU A 217 -20.46 16.95 9.00
N PRO A 218 -19.70 15.84 8.96
CA PRO A 218 -19.44 15.14 7.71
C PRO A 218 -20.69 14.38 7.25
N LYS A 219 -20.95 14.43 5.94
CA LYS A 219 -21.99 13.63 5.29
C LYS A 219 -21.41 12.35 4.74
N GLN A 220 -22.20 11.28 4.77
CA GLN A 220 -21.84 10.04 4.10
C GLN A 220 -21.87 10.26 2.58
N VAL A 221 -20.80 9.85 1.90
CA VAL A 221 -20.62 9.96 0.43
C VAL A 221 -20.60 8.59 -0.22
N LEU A 222 -20.05 7.58 0.46
CA LEU A 222 -19.96 6.20 -0.03
C LEU A 222 -20.83 5.27 0.81
N GLU A 223 -21.20 4.15 0.20
CA GLU A 223 -21.81 3.01 0.90
C GLU A 223 -20.79 1.86 0.96
N PRO A 224 -20.84 0.98 1.98
CA PRO A 224 -19.92 -0.15 2.09
C PRO A 224 -19.83 -1.04 0.84
N ALA A 225 -20.96 -1.27 0.16
CA ALA A 225 -20.99 -2.06 -1.08
C ALA A 225 -20.20 -1.41 -2.22
N GLU A 226 -20.30 -0.08 -2.34
CA GLU A 226 -19.56 0.68 -3.34
C GLU A 226 -18.07 0.72 -3.01
N LEU A 227 -17.73 0.83 -1.72
CA LEU A 227 -16.34 0.76 -1.27
C LEU A 227 -15.69 -0.59 -1.60
N ILE A 228 -16.41 -1.71 -1.43
CA ILE A 228 -15.93 -3.05 -1.82
C ILE A 228 -15.66 -3.12 -3.33
N ARG A 229 -16.54 -2.54 -4.15
CA ARG A 229 -16.35 -2.47 -5.60
C ARG A 229 -15.10 -1.66 -5.97
N LEU A 230 -14.89 -0.51 -5.33
CA LEU A 230 -13.70 0.33 -5.53
C LEU A 230 -12.41 -0.37 -5.07
N GLN A 231 -12.45 -1.17 -3.99
CA GLN A 231 -11.31 -2.01 -3.58
C GLN A 231 -10.98 -3.08 -4.63
N GLN A 232 -11.98 -3.69 -5.27
CA GLN A 232 -11.75 -4.66 -6.35
C GLN A 232 -11.16 -4.00 -7.59
N LEU A 233 -11.64 -2.79 -7.93
CA LEU A 233 -11.07 -2.00 -9.01
C LEU A 233 -9.61 -1.64 -8.72
N ALA A 234 -9.31 -1.12 -7.52
CA ALA A 234 -7.93 -0.85 -7.10
C ALA A 234 -7.08 -2.13 -7.15
N ALA A 235 -7.60 -3.28 -6.71
CA ALA A 235 -6.86 -4.53 -6.76
C ALA A 235 -6.52 -5.01 -8.18
N THR A 236 -7.24 -4.55 -9.20
CA THR A 236 -7.06 -4.96 -10.61
C THR A 236 -6.35 -3.91 -11.48
N THR A 237 -6.08 -2.71 -10.96
CA THR A 237 -5.28 -1.67 -11.63
C THR A 237 -3.95 -2.24 -12.16
N PHE A 238 -3.64 -1.94 -13.41
CA PHE A 238 -2.50 -2.49 -14.12
C PHE A 238 -1.17 -2.03 -13.49
N VAL A 239 -0.23 -2.98 -13.36
CA VAL A 239 1.12 -2.70 -12.88
C VAL A 239 2.10 -3.35 -13.84
N HIS A 240 2.93 -2.54 -14.47
CA HIS A 240 3.96 -3.02 -15.37
C HIS A 240 5.02 -3.85 -14.62
N HIS A 241 5.53 -4.93 -15.21
CA HIS A 241 6.52 -5.82 -14.58
C HIS A 241 7.76 -5.07 -14.08
N ALA A 242 8.24 -4.08 -14.83
CA ALA A 242 9.38 -3.24 -14.43
C ALA A 242 9.17 -2.50 -13.09
N LEU A 243 7.92 -2.16 -12.72
CA LEU A 243 7.60 -1.59 -11.41
C LEU A 243 7.65 -2.65 -10.31
N VAL A 244 7.19 -3.87 -10.60
CA VAL A 244 7.29 -5.00 -9.67
C VAL A 244 8.77 -5.30 -9.39
N ASP A 245 9.60 -5.38 -10.44
CA ASP A 245 11.03 -5.61 -10.33
C ASP A 245 11.73 -4.48 -9.57
N TYR A 246 11.34 -3.23 -9.80
CA TYR A 246 11.82 -2.09 -9.03
C TYR A 246 11.50 -2.23 -7.55
N VAL A 247 10.25 -2.55 -7.18
CA VAL A 247 9.86 -2.76 -5.78
C VAL A 247 10.66 -3.89 -5.15
N VAL A 248 10.83 -5.02 -5.85
CA VAL A 248 11.65 -6.14 -5.38
C VAL A 248 13.09 -5.70 -5.12
N ARG A 249 13.69 -4.92 -6.03
CA ARG A 249 15.04 -4.36 -5.85
C ARG A 249 15.13 -3.40 -4.66
N VAL A 250 14.14 -2.53 -4.46
CA VAL A 250 14.09 -1.64 -3.28
C VAL A 250 14.07 -2.46 -2.00
N ILE A 251 13.21 -3.49 -1.91
CA ILE A 251 13.15 -4.35 -0.72
C ILE A 251 14.44 -5.14 -0.54
N ALA A 252 15.02 -5.67 -1.62
CA ALA A 252 16.30 -6.38 -1.57
C ALA A 252 17.43 -5.46 -1.05
N ALA A 253 17.46 -4.19 -1.46
CA ALA A 253 18.43 -3.21 -0.98
C ALA A 253 18.29 -2.92 0.52
N THR A 254 17.09 -3.08 1.12
CA THR A 254 16.94 -3.00 2.58
C THR A 254 17.49 -4.22 3.32
N ARG A 255 17.57 -5.38 2.68
CA ARG A 255 18.04 -6.64 3.30
C ARG A 255 19.52 -6.90 3.05
N LYS A 256 20.01 -6.45 1.90
CA LYS A 256 21.38 -6.65 1.42
C LYS A 256 21.96 -5.36 0.82
N PRO A 257 22.03 -4.27 1.59
CA PRO A 257 22.45 -2.97 1.08
C PRO A 257 23.84 -2.97 0.42
N ALA A 258 24.80 -3.74 0.93
CA ALA A 258 26.14 -3.85 0.34
C ALA A 258 26.13 -4.36 -1.12
N GLU A 259 25.20 -5.24 -1.51
CA GLU A 259 25.06 -5.71 -2.90
C GLU A 259 24.64 -4.59 -3.87
N PHE A 260 24.15 -3.46 -3.33
CA PHE A 260 23.69 -2.28 -4.08
C PHE A 260 24.66 -1.09 -3.94
N GLY A 261 25.85 -1.28 -3.33
CA GLY A 261 26.83 -0.21 -3.10
C GLY A 261 26.42 0.75 -1.97
N LEU A 262 25.62 0.27 -1.02
CA LEU A 262 25.17 1.02 0.16
C LEU A 262 25.90 0.52 1.42
N ASP A 263 27.22 0.68 1.46
CA ASP A 263 28.04 0.21 2.58
C ASP A 263 27.74 0.95 3.89
N ASP A 264 27.32 2.21 3.80
CA ASP A 264 26.79 3.02 4.89
C ASP A 264 25.53 2.37 5.50
N VAL A 265 24.54 2.08 4.65
CA VAL A 265 23.26 1.47 5.08
C VAL A 265 23.45 0.05 5.62
N ALA A 266 24.48 -0.67 5.19
CA ALA A 266 24.80 -2.00 5.70
C ALA A 266 25.13 -2.02 7.19
N GLY A 267 25.76 -0.96 7.70
CA GLY A 267 25.95 -0.77 9.14
C GLY A 267 24.68 -0.33 9.86
N TRP A 268 23.72 0.28 9.15
CA TRP A 268 22.53 0.85 9.75
C TRP A 268 21.38 -0.13 9.97
N VAL A 269 21.22 -1.13 9.10
CA VAL A 269 20.06 -2.03 9.10
C VAL A 269 20.44 -3.40 9.66
N ALA A 270 19.87 -3.76 10.81
CA ALA A 270 20.00 -5.10 11.36
C ALA A 270 19.11 -6.11 10.62
N TYR A 271 17.87 -5.73 10.30
CA TYR A 271 16.94 -6.54 9.51
C TYR A 271 16.11 -5.67 8.55
N GLY A 272 16.12 -6.05 7.27
CA GLY A 272 15.36 -5.38 6.22
C GLY A 272 13.89 -5.78 6.18
N ALA A 273 13.13 -5.12 5.30
CA ALA A 273 11.68 -5.26 5.25
C ALA A 273 11.21 -6.64 4.75
N SER A 274 10.07 -7.14 5.24
CA SER A 274 9.50 -8.44 4.86
C SER A 274 8.84 -8.42 3.46
N PRO A 275 8.48 -9.58 2.87
CA PRO A 275 7.72 -9.61 1.61
C PRO A 275 6.36 -8.91 1.67
N ARG A 276 5.80 -8.70 2.87
CA ARG A 276 4.58 -7.88 3.06
C ARG A 276 4.79 -6.44 2.61
N ALA A 277 6.02 -5.92 2.69
CA ALA A 277 6.35 -4.61 2.15
C ALA A 277 6.17 -4.56 0.63
N SER A 278 6.65 -5.57 -0.11
CA SER A 278 6.47 -5.64 -1.57
C SER A 278 5.00 -5.65 -1.94
N LEU A 279 4.20 -6.50 -1.28
CA LEU A 279 2.76 -6.59 -1.51
C LEU A 279 2.05 -5.27 -1.16
N GLY A 280 2.42 -4.67 -0.02
CA GLY A 280 1.86 -3.41 0.46
C GLY A 280 2.14 -2.24 -0.46
N ILE A 281 3.38 -2.09 -0.95
CA ILE A 281 3.76 -1.04 -1.90
C ILE A 281 2.92 -1.15 -3.18
N ILE A 282 2.78 -2.35 -3.75
CA ILE A 282 2.03 -2.54 -4.99
C ILE A 282 0.53 -2.27 -4.78
N ALA A 283 -0.06 -2.79 -3.70
CA ALA A 283 -1.47 -2.54 -3.38
C ALA A 283 -1.75 -1.05 -3.14
N ALA A 284 -0.87 -0.36 -2.41
CA ALA A 284 -0.95 1.07 -2.18
C ALA A 284 -0.78 1.88 -3.47
N ALA A 285 0.20 1.56 -4.31
CA ALA A 285 0.44 2.26 -5.57
C ALA A 285 -0.74 2.12 -6.54
N ARG A 286 -1.40 0.94 -6.57
CA ARG A 286 -2.64 0.74 -7.33
C ARG A 286 -3.78 1.62 -6.85
N ALA A 287 -3.95 1.74 -5.53
CA ALA A 287 -4.97 2.62 -4.95
C ALA A 287 -4.66 4.10 -5.22
N VAL A 288 -3.40 4.52 -5.17
CA VAL A 288 -2.97 5.89 -5.55
C VAL A 288 -3.27 6.16 -7.03
N ALA A 289 -2.97 5.22 -7.93
CA ALA A 289 -3.29 5.35 -9.34
C ALA A 289 -4.81 5.53 -9.57
N LEU A 290 -5.64 4.74 -8.89
CA LEU A 290 -7.09 4.83 -8.96
C LEU A 290 -7.61 6.19 -8.46
N ILE A 291 -7.13 6.67 -7.30
CA ILE A 291 -7.52 7.99 -6.76
C ILE A 291 -7.18 9.11 -7.76
N ARG A 292 -6.08 8.94 -8.52
CA ARG A 292 -5.63 9.89 -9.56
C ARG A 292 -6.29 9.67 -10.92
N GLY A 293 -7.32 8.81 -10.99
CA GLY A 293 -8.07 8.52 -12.20
C GLY A 293 -7.30 7.79 -13.28
N ARG A 294 -6.32 6.97 -12.89
CA ARG A 294 -5.58 6.09 -13.80
C ARG A 294 -5.87 4.63 -13.49
N ASP A 295 -6.00 3.86 -14.54
CA ASP A 295 -6.13 2.39 -14.53
C ASP A 295 -4.76 1.68 -14.59
N TYR A 296 -3.65 2.43 -14.58
CA TYR A 296 -2.29 1.93 -14.50
C TYR A 296 -1.43 2.70 -13.49
N VAL A 297 -0.48 2.00 -12.88
CA VAL A 297 0.49 2.56 -11.94
C VAL A 297 1.69 3.16 -12.66
N VAL A 298 2.18 4.32 -12.20
CA VAL A 298 3.44 4.92 -12.66
C VAL A 298 4.52 4.88 -11.56
N PRO A 299 5.82 5.07 -11.89
CA PRO A 299 6.89 5.03 -10.90
C PRO A 299 6.70 5.97 -9.70
N GLN A 300 6.13 7.17 -9.92
CA GLN A 300 5.87 8.14 -8.86
C GLN A 300 4.91 7.60 -7.79
N ASP A 301 3.87 6.85 -8.18
CA ASP A 301 2.90 6.28 -7.23
C ASP A 301 3.56 5.29 -6.28
N VAL A 302 4.57 4.56 -6.77
CA VAL A 302 5.37 3.62 -5.98
C VAL A 302 6.28 4.37 -5.01
N VAL A 303 7.07 5.31 -5.51
CA VAL A 303 8.06 6.05 -4.70
C VAL A 303 7.40 6.79 -3.54
N GLU A 304 6.21 7.34 -3.78
CA GLU A 304 5.50 8.15 -2.79
C GLU A 304 4.96 7.33 -1.60
N VAL A 305 4.57 6.07 -1.82
CA VAL A 305 4.04 5.21 -0.75
C VAL A 305 5.13 4.44 -0.01
N VAL A 306 6.32 4.27 -0.62
CA VAL A 306 7.44 3.51 -0.03
C VAL A 306 7.77 3.93 1.40
N PRO A 307 7.92 5.22 1.76
CA PRO A 307 8.24 5.62 3.12
C PRO A 307 7.19 5.17 4.14
N ASP A 308 5.91 5.30 3.80
CA ASP A 308 4.80 4.94 4.68
C ASP A 308 4.70 3.43 4.89
N VAL A 309 5.12 2.63 3.89
CA VAL A 309 5.11 1.17 3.96
C VAL A 309 6.36 0.62 4.64
N LEU A 310 7.52 1.27 4.51
CA LEU A 310 8.81 0.75 4.97
C LEU A 310 9.23 1.19 6.37
N ARG A 311 8.90 2.39 6.81
CA ARG A 311 9.45 2.98 8.05
C ARG A 311 9.23 2.14 9.30
N HIS A 312 8.19 1.30 9.32
CA HIS A 312 7.88 0.40 10.43
C HIS A 312 8.27 -1.05 10.22
N ARG A 313 8.94 -1.34 9.11
CA ARG A 313 9.41 -2.68 8.71
C ARG A 313 10.94 -2.79 8.68
N LEU A 314 11.65 -1.71 9.02
CA LEU A 314 13.10 -1.70 9.14
C LEU A 314 13.49 -1.80 10.60
N VAL A 315 14.44 -2.69 10.88
CA VAL A 315 15.06 -2.84 12.19
C VAL A 315 16.46 -2.26 12.08
N LEU A 316 16.70 -1.18 12.82
CA LEU A 316 17.99 -0.51 12.83
C LEU A 316 18.96 -1.21 13.79
N SER A 317 20.25 -1.13 13.49
CA SER A 317 21.31 -1.60 14.38
C SER A 317 21.45 -0.69 15.60
N TYR A 318 22.07 -1.20 16.67
CA TYR A 318 22.34 -0.40 17.87
C TYR A 318 23.22 0.81 17.56
N ASP A 319 24.22 0.65 16.70
CA ASP A 319 25.12 1.74 16.31
C ASP A 319 24.35 2.83 15.55
N ALA A 320 23.43 2.45 14.64
CA ALA A 320 22.59 3.40 13.93
C ALA A 320 21.68 4.22 14.86
N LEU A 321 21.12 3.56 15.89
CA LEU A 321 20.31 4.23 16.90
C LEU A 321 21.15 5.20 17.74
N ALA A 322 22.40 4.82 18.06
CA ALA A 322 23.35 5.69 18.77
C ALA A 322 23.75 6.92 17.95
N ASP A 323 23.84 6.76 16.62
CA ASP A 323 24.11 7.82 15.66
C ASP A 323 22.85 8.61 15.23
N GLU A 324 21.71 8.38 15.90
CA GLU A 324 20.41 9.03 15.62
C GLU A 324 19.90 8.86 14.18
N VAL A 325 20.33 7.78 13.50
CA VAL A 325 19.86 7.46 12.14
C VAL A 325 18.39 7.04 12.20
N SER A 326 17.54 7.68 11.39
CA SER A 326 16.12 7.31 11.32
C SER A 326 15.85 6.27 10.22
N PRO A 327 14.74 5.50 10.29
CA PRO A 327 14.31 4.65 9.19
C PRO A 327 14.07 5.44 7.90
N ASP A 328 13.65 6.70 8.00
CA ASP A 328 13.42 7.57 6.85
C ASP A 328 14.74 7.95 6.14
N ASP A 329 15.87 8.03 6.86
CA ASP A 329 17.20 8.25 6.27
C ASP A 329 17.65 7.04 5.44
N VAL A 330 17.47 5.83 5.99
CA VAL A 330 17.71 4.57 5.27
C VAL A 330 16.87 4.51 3.99
N ILE A 331 15.58 4.78 4.10
CA ILE A 331 14.65 4.74 2.96
C ILE A 331 15.06 5.75 1.89
N ARG A 332 15.40 6.98 2.29
CA ARG A 332 15.87 8.03 1.37
C ARG A 332 17.12 7.58 0.62
N ARG A 333 18.09 7.01 1.33
CA ARG A 333 19.36 6.53 0.73
C ARG A 333 19.14 5.38 -0.25
N VAL A 334 18.26 4.43 0.09
CA VAL A 334 17.86 3.33 -0.78
C VAL A 334 17.18 3.86 -2.05
N LEU A 335 16.20 4.75 -1.92
CA LEU A 335 15.47 5.32 -3.06
C LEU A 335 16.36 6.16 -4.00
N GLN A 336 17.36 6.84 -3.46
CA GLN A 336 18.35 7.59 -4.26
C GLN A 336 19.30 6.67 -5.06
N THR A 337 19.50 5.44 -4.60
CA THR A 337 20.49 4.50 -5.18
C THR A 337 19.84 3.52 -6.14
N VAL A 338 18.65 3.03 -5.81
CA VAL A 338 17.89 2.14 -6.69
C VAL A 338 17.24 2.97 -7.80
N GLY A 339 17.84 2.97 -8.98
CA GLY A 339 17.35 3.72 -10.13
C GLY A 339 15.92 3.36 -10.54
N LEU A 340 15.12 4.37 -10.87
CA LEU A 340 13.73 4.23 -11.30
C LEU A 340 13.62 3.47 -12.64
N PRO A 341 12.59 2.63 -12.82
CA PRO A 341 12.36 1.96 -14.08
C PRO A 341 11.90 2.96 -15.14
N GLN A 342 12.39 2.81 -16.37
CA GLN A 342 11.86 3.53 -17.52
C GLN A 342 10.62 2.77 -18.03
N VAL A 343 9.43 3.23 -17.66
CA VAL A 343 8.17 2.71 -18.16
C VAL A 343 7.68 3.66 -19.26
N ALA A 344 7.98 3.36 -20.52
CA ALA A 344 7.37 4.08 -21.63
C ALA A 344 5.91 3.61 -21.75
N ALA A 345 4.95 4.51 -21.52
CA ALA A 345 3.55 4.23 -21.80
C ALA A 345 3.38 4.12 -23.32
N GLN A 346 3.40 2.90 -23.86
CA GLN A 346 2.94 2.66 -25.22
C GLN A 346 1.42 2.76 -25.20
N ALA A 347 0.90 3.95 -25.47
CA ALA A 347 -0.48 4.09 -25.91
C ALA A 347 -0.60 3.29 -27.21
N ASN A 348 -1.41 2.23 -27.21
CA ASN A 348 -1.82 1.57 -28.44
C ASN A 348 -2.58 2.60 -29.29
N ALA A 349 -1.86 3.28 -30.18
CA ALA A 349 -2.48 4.04 -31.26
C ALA A 349 -3.17 3.02 -32.19
N PRO A 350 -4.48 3.14 -32.45
CA PRO A 350 -5.13 2.30 -33.44
C PRO A 350 -4.59 2.71 -34.83
N GLY A 351 -3.91 1.79 -35.50
CA GLY A 351 -3.68 1.85 -36.95
C GLY A 351 -2.49 2.69 -37.41
N ALA A 352 -1.26 2.21 -37.19
CA ALA A 352 -0.21 2.48 -38.16
C ALA A 352 -0.50 1.62 -39.40
N GLY A 353 -0.99 2.28 -40.45
CA GLY A 353 -1.31 1.67 -41.74
C GLY A 353 -0.16 0.84 -42.30
N ALA A 354 -0.53 -0.23 -43.00
CA ALA A 354 0.37 -1.11 -43.73
C ALA A 354 1.44 -0.33 -44.51
N PRO A 355 2.70 -0.81 -44.57
CA PRO A 355 3.71 -0.20 -45.41
C PRO A 355 3.26 -0.29 -46.87
N GLY A 356 3.06 0.88 -47.50
CA GLY A 356 2.79 0.99 -48.94
C GLY A 356 3.95 0.43 -49.77
N PRO A 357 3.69 0.02 -51.02
CA PRO A 357 4.66 -0.71 -51.83
C PRO A 357 5.87 0.18 -52.17
N ALA A 358 7.05 -0.44 -52.16
CA ALA A 358 8.33 0.20 -52.46
C ALA A 358 8.34 0.89 -53.84
N PRO A 359 9.01 2.05 -53.99
CA PRO A 359 9.15 2.69 -55.28
C PRO A 359 10.05 1.86 -56.21
N MET A 360 9.61 1.70 -57.46
CA MET A 360 10.37 1.04 -58.53
C MET A 360 11.69 1.77 -58.81
N PRO A 361 12.78 1.05 -59.16
CA PRO A 361 14.01 1.68 -59.62
C PRO A 361 13.86 2.17 -61.08
N ALA A 362 14.36 3.38 -61.33
CA ALA A 362 14.44 3.95 -62.68
C ALA A 362 15.41 3.15 -63.58
N PRO A 363 15.14 3.01 -64.89
CA PRO A 363 15.99 2.26 -65.78
C PRO A 363 17.16 3.10 -66.34
N GLY A 364 18.37 2.55 -66.22
CA GLY A 364 19.40 2.64 -67.25
C GLY A 364 20.41 3.77 -67.13
N GLN A 365 21.65 3.40 -66.77
CA GLN A 365 22.80 3.69 -67.62
C GLN A 365 23.87 2.60 -67.45
N GLN A 366 24.25 2.02 -68.58
CA GLN A 366 25.16 0.89 -68.74
C GLN A 366 26.63 1.34 -68.84
N GLY A 367 27.54 0.43 -68.47
CA GLY A 367 28.96 0.43 -68.82
C GLY A 367 29.84 1.05 -67.72
N VAL A 368 30.92 0.44 -67.24
CA VAL A 368 31.95 -0.34 -67.93
C VAL A 368 32.64 -1.28 -66.91
N ALA A 369 32.97 -2.50 -67.33
CA ALA A 369 33.68 -3.51 -66.54
C ALA A 369 35.19 -3.22 -66.44
N PRO A 370 35.88 -3.57 -65.33
CA PRO A 370 37.34 -3.65 -65.33
C PRO A 370 37.80 -5.11 -65.47
N GLN A 371 38.59 -5.36 -66.53
CA GLN A 371 39.45 -6.54 -66.65
C GLN A 371 40.86 -6.21 -66.14
N GLY A 372 41.50 -7.20 -65.50
CA GLY A 372 42.94 -7.39 -65.60
C GLY A 372 43.77 -6.97 -64.39
N ALA A 373 44.18 -7.96 -63.60
CA ALA A 373 45.43 -7.92 -62.83
C ALA A 373 46.64 -8.00 -63.80
N PRO A 374 47.85 -7.57 -63.37
CA PRO A 374 48.73 -8.54 -62.69
C PRO A 374 49.62 -7.96 -61.56
N VAL A 375 50.10 -8.88 -60.71
CA VAL A 375 51.18 -8.80 -59.70
C VAL A 375 52.55 -8.94 -60.44
N PRO A 376 53.80 -8.84 -59.88
CA PRO A 376 54.22 -8.87 -58.47
C PRO A 376 55.51 -8.08 -58.05
N ASN A 377 55.97 -8.40 -56.82
CA ASN A 377 57.27 -8.17 -56.15
C ASN A 377 57.28 -6.99 -55.15
N GLY A 378 57.76 -7.14 -53.90
CA GLY A 378 58.42 -8.24 -53.21
C GLY A 378 59.30 -7.65 -52.08
N GLN A 379 59.50 -8.43 -51.00
CA GLN A 379 60.48 -8.25 -49.90
C GLN A 379 60.11 -7.19 -48.83
N GLY A 380 60.18 -7.45 -47.52
CA GLY A 380 60.58 -8.64 -46.76
C GLY A 380 60.52 -8.36 -45.24
N ALA A 381 60.39 -9.44 -44.46
CA ALA A 381 60.93 -9.75 -43.11
C ALA A 381 60.90 -8.66 -41.98
N ALA A 382 60.62 -8.90 -40.70
CA ALA A 382 60.64 -10.08 -39.82
C ALA A 382 59.79 -9.76 -38.55
N ALA A 383 59.07 -10.72 -37.93
CA ALA A 383 59.37 -11.37 -36.62
C ALA A 383 59.96 -10.43 -35.53
N GLN A 384 59.56 -10.41 -34.25
CA GLN A 384 58.71 -11.21 -33.35
C GLN A 384 58.57 -10.42 -32.02
N PRO A 385 57.69 -10.81 -31.07
CA PRO A 385 57.43 -10.10 -29.81
C PRO A 385 58.12 -10.72 -28.58
N ARG A 386 58.44 -9.90 -27.57
CA ARG A 386 58.70 -10.20 -26.12
C ARG A 386 58.69 -8.84 -25.40
N GLN A 387 58.11 -8.58 -24.23
CA GLN A 387 57.70 -9.34 -23.03
C GLN A 387 56.47 -8.67 -22.43
#